data_AF-A0A1X2H9I8-F1
#
_entry.id   AF-A0A1X2H9I8-F1
#
_cell.length_a   1.000
_cell.length_b   1.000
_cell.length_c   1.000
_cell.angle_alpha   90.00
_cell.angle_beta   90.00
_cell.angle_gamma   90.00
#
_symmetry.space_group_name_H-M   'P 1'
#
loop_
_entity.id
_entity.type
_entity.pdbx_description
1 polymer ?
#
loop_
_entity_poly.entity_id
_entity_poly.type
_entity_poly.pdbx_seq_one_letter_code
_entity_poly.pdbx_strand_id
1 'polypeptide(L)'
;MNVGYIRKPQLNESASTRIRCLDHMANILSRKTSCTHIYVSPVCKSTSPQIKRDYDDNPLAKRLTGVDGTMQDTLKLFSQSGKSIRLCVIEFAGLTDDPNDLQQFLRRSKKQSLITKG
;
A
#
# COMPACT_ATOMS: atom_id res chain seq x y z
N MET A 1 7.96 13.00 -4.62
CA MET A 1 8.34 11.61 -4.97
C MET A 1 7.07 10.81 -5.21
N ASN A 2 7.14 9.74 -6.00
CA ASN A 2 6.02 8.83 -6.19
C ASN A 2 6.25 7.58 -5.34
N VAL A 3 5.30 7.27 -4.47
CA VAL A 3 5.29 6.08 -3.62
C VAL A 3 4.12 5.21 -4.07
N GLY A 4 4.39 3.95 -4.35
CA GLY A 4 3.40 2.94 -4.66
C GLY A 4 2.87 2.31 -3.38
N TYR A 5 1.58 2.03 -3.32
CA TYR A 5 0.99 1.19 -2.28
C TYR A 5 0.00 0.19 -2.89
N ILE A 6 0.13 -1.06 -2.47
CA ILE A 6 -0.68 -2.17 -2.94
C ILE A 6 -1.45 -2.73 -1.75
N ARG A 7 -2.73 -3.01 -1.92
CA ARG A 7 -3.47 -3.82 -0.95
C ARG A 7 -4.30 -4.89 -1.63
N LYS A 8 -4.51 -5.99 -0.92
CA LYS A 8 -5.47 -7.02 -1.33
C LYS A 8 -6.20 -7.59 -0.10
N PRO A 9 -7.53 -7.76 -0.16
CA PRO A 9 -8.26 -8.48 0.88
C PRO A 9 -7.95 -9.97 0.86
N GLN A 10 -8.18 -10.63 1.99
CA GLN A 10 -8.18 -12.09 2.04
C GLN A 10 -9.35 -12.61 1.20
N LEU A 11 -9.05 -13.41 0.18
CA LEU A 11 -10.02 -14.16 -0.62
C LEU A 11 -9.66 -15.66 -0.62
N ASN A 12 -10.55 -16.46 -1.21
CA ASN A 12 -10.38 -17.91 -1.41
C ASN A 12 -9.41 -18.19 -2.57
N GLU A 13 -8.14 -17.82 -2.39
CA GLU A 13 -7.07 -18.00 -3.37
C GLU A 13 -5.83 -18.61 -2.70
N SER A 14 -5.02 -19.34 -3.46
CA SER A 14 -3.77 -19.89 -2.94
C SER A 14 -2.74 -18.80 -2.65
N ALA A 15 -1.81 -19.07 -1.73
CA ALA A 15 -0.71 -18.14 -1.43
C ALA A 15 0.14 -17.81 -2.67
N SER A 16 0.38 -18.79 -3.55
CA SER A 16 1.11 -18.59 -4.82
C SER A 16 0.35 -17.67 -5.78
N THR A 17 -0.96 -17.85 -5.91
CA THR A 17 -1.80 -16.97 -6.73
C THR A 17 -1.76 -15.55 -6.20
N ARG A 18 -1.86 -15.38 -4.88
CA ARG A 18 -1.80 -14.06 -4.25
C ARG A 18 -0.45 -13.37 -4.49
N ILE A 19 0.67 -14.07 -4.28
CA ILE A 19 2.01 -13.53 -4.52
C ILE A 19 2.13 -13.08 -5.97
N ARG A 20 1.76 -13.92 -6.94
CA ARG A 20 1.77 -13.56 -8.36
C ARG A 20 0.95 -12.31 -8.66
N CYS A 21 -0.23 -12.16 -8.07
CA CYS A 21 -1.05 -10.96 -8.23
C CYS A 21 -0.38 -9.71 -7.64
N LEU A 22 0.15 -9.80 -6.43
CA LEU A 22 0.81 -8.68 -5.75
C LEU A 22 2.10 -8.27 -6.47
N ASP A 23 2.91 -9.22 -6.94
CA ASP A 23 4.10 -8.96 -7.77
C ASP A 23 3.72 -8.27 -9.09
N HIS A 24 2.60 -8.68 -9.70
CA HIS A 24 2.10 -8.02 -10.91
C HIS A 24 1.70 -6.56 -10.65
N MET A 25 1.01 -6.30 -9.53
CA MET A 25 0.65 -4.94 -9.10
C MET A 25 1.90 -4.09 -8.82
N ALA A 26 2.91 -4.66 -8.18
CA ALA A 26 4.19 -3.98 -7.94
C ALA A 26 4.91 -3.63 -9.25
N ASN A 27 4.93 -4.56 -10.22
CA ASN A 27 5.47 -4.30 -11.54
C ASN A 27 4.73 -3.17 -12.27
N ILE A 28 3.41 -3.09 -12.14
CA ILE A 28 2.63 -1.98 -12.71
C ILE A 28 3.04 -0.65 -12.06
N LEU A 29 3.16 -0.59 -10.73
CA LEU A 29 3.54 0.64 -10.04
C LEU A 29 4.97 1.09 -10.36
N SER A 30 5.90 0.13 -10.47
CA SER A 30 7.27 0.40 -10.86
C SER A 30 7.35 0.97 -12.27
N ARG A 31 6.71 0.30 -13.24
CA ARG A 31 6.87 0.63 -14.68
C ARG A 31 5.94 1.73 -15.19
N LYS A 32 4.68 1.79 -14.73
CA LYS A 32 3.65 2.69 -15.29
C LYS A 32 3.43 3.96 -14.47
N THR A 33 3.93 4.03 -13.24
CA THR A 33 3.76 5.22 -12.36
C THR A 33 5.08 5.78 -11.84
N SER A 34 6.22 5.21 -12.26
CA SER A 34 7.57 5.63 -11.86
C SER A 34 7.70 5.74 -10.33
N CYS A 35 7.06 4.81 -9.60
CA CYS A 35 7.17 4.73 -8.15
C CYS A 35 8.57 4.28 -7.77
N THR A 36 9.22 5.03 -6.89
CA THR A 36 10.59 4.70 -6.42
C THR A 36 10.59 3.83 -5.18
N HIS A 37 9.48 3.83 -4.42
CA HIS A 37 9.24 2.92 -3.31
C HIS A 37 7.85 2.33 -3.47
N ILE A 38 7.69 1.04 -3.23
CA ILE A 38 6.43 0.30 -3.36
C ILE A 38 6.19 -0.47 -2.07
N TYR A 39 5.11 -0.17 -1.38
CA TYR A 39 4.74 -0.86 -0.15
C TYR A 39 3.48 -1.70 -0.35
N VAL A 40 3.26 -2.66 0.55
CA VAL A 40 2.16 -3.61 0.40
C VAL A 40 1.51 -3.97 1.72
N SER A 41 0.19 -4.10 1.70
CA SER A 41 -0.55 -4.86 2.69
C SER A 41 -1.09 -6.13 2.03
N PRO A 42 -0.42 -7.28 2.21
CA PRO A 42 -0.72 -8.49 1.43
C PRO A 42 -2.10 -9.06 1.75
N VAL A 43 -2.56 -8.84 2.99
CA VAL A 43 -3.83 -9.34 3.51
C VAL A 43 -4.43 -8.28 4.43
N CYS A 44 -5.38 -7.48 3.94
CA CYS A 44 -6.14 -6.58 4.82
C CYS A 44 -7.51 -6.21 4.24
N LYS A 45 -8.48 -5.90 5.09
CA LYS A 45 -9.82 -5.45 4.66
C LYS A 45 -9.82 -3.93 4.41
N SER A 46 -10.77 -3.45 3.61
CA SER A 46 -11.01 -2.00 3.46
C SER A 46 -11.35 -1.35 4.80
N THR A 47 -12.15 -2.05 5.61
CA THR A 47 -12.53 -1.69 6.99
C THR A 47 -11.38 -1.69 7.99
N SER A 48 -10.22 -2.23 7.64
CA SER A 48 -9.06 -2.23 8.53
C SER A 48 -8.43 -0.82 8.54
N PRO A 49 -8.34 -0.15 9.71
CA PRO A 49 -7.79 1.19 9.80
C PRO A 49 -6.39 1.24 9.20
N GLN A 50 -6.14 2.21 8.31
CA GLN A 50 -4.88 2.29 7.55
C GLN A 50 -3.66 2.30 8.47
N ILE A 51 -3.74 3.02 9.59
CA ILE A 51 -2.64 3.14 10.55
C ILE A 51 -2.28 1.83 11.28
N LYS A 52 -3.20 0.86 11.31
CA LYS A 52 -3.03 -0.43 12.02
C LYS A 52 -2.73 -1.59 11.07
N ARG A 53 -2.66 -1.36 9.75
CA ARG A 53 -2.36 -2.42 8.78
C ARG A 53 -0.94 -2.91 8.95
N ASP A 54 -0.76 -4.23 8.87
CA ASP A 54 0.56 -4.89 8.95
C ASP A 54 1.34 -4.54 10.23
N TYR A 55 0.63 -4.31 11.34
CA TYR A 55 1.26 -4.12 12.65
C TYR A 55 1.94 -5.41 13.13
N ASP A 56 1.29 -6.54 12.85
CA ASP A 56 1.86 -7.86 12.98
C ASP A 56 2.59 -8.24 11.68
N ASP A 57 3.72 -8.94 11.82
CA ASP A 57 4.52 -9.40 10.69
C ASP A 57 3.70 -10.29 9.76
N ASN A 58 3.67 -9.96 8.48
CA ASN A 58 2.98 -10.75 7.46
C ASN A 58 4.00 -11.56 6.65
N PRO A 59 4.08 -12.89 6.82
CA PRO A 59 5.05 -13.73 6.12
C PRO A 59 4.96 -13.65 4.59
N LEU A 60 3.81 -13.26 4.03
CA LEU A 60 3.65 -13.07 2.60
C LEU A 60 4.43 -11.86 2.09
N ALA A 61 4.55 -10.78 2.88
CA ALA A 61 5.29 -9.59 2.49
C ALA A 61 6.76 -9.92 2.19
N LYS A 62 7.36 -10.81 2.98
CA LYS A 62 8.74 -11.29 2.84
C LYS A 62 9.00 -12.12 1.58
N ARG A 63 7.93 -12.62 0.93
CA ARG A 63 8.02 -13.46 -0.27
C ARG A 63 7.81 -12.68 -1.57
N LEU A 64 7.40 -11.41 -1.46
CA LEU A 64 7.13 -10.57 -2.62
C LEU A 64 8.42 -9.97 -3.19
N THR A 65 8.41 -9.76 -4.49
CA THR A 65 9.51 -9.12 -5.22
C THR A 65 9.09 -7.73 -5.66
N GLY A 66 10.01 -6.76 -5.57
CA GLY A 66 9.72 -5.38 -5.99
C GLY A 66 8.82 -4.60 -5.02
N VAL A 67 8.80 -4.98 -3.74
CA VAL A 67 8.23 -4.19 -2.65
C VAL A 67 9.31 -3.86 -1.63
N ASP A 68 9.23 -2.67 -1.04
CA ASP A 68 10.17 -2.10 -0.08
C ASP A 68 9.71 -2.25 1.37
N GLY A 69 8.52 -2.82 1.59
CA GLY A 69 7.98 -3.06 2.93
C GLY A 69 6.45 -3.03 2.98
N THR A 70 5.95 -2.76 4.17
CA THR A 70 4.54 -2.81 4.54
C THR A 70 3.88 -1.43 4.68
N MET A 71 2.61 -1.37 5.08
CA MET A 71 1.99 -0.10 5.45
C MET A 71 2.74 0.60 6.61
N GLN A 72 3.30 -0.14 7.58
CA GLN A 72 4.05 0.47 8.67
C GLN A 72 5.32 1.18 8.16
N ASP A 73 5.98 0.59 7.16
CA ASP A 73 7.13 1.21 6.49
C ASP A 73 6.72 2.45 5.67
N THR A 74 5.52 2.42 5.08
CA THR A 74 4.92 3.60 4.41
C THR A 74 4.73 4.75 5.40
N LEU A 75 4.13 4.48 6.56
CA LEU A 75 3.90 5.47 7.62
C LEU A 75 5.21 6.03 8.18
N LYS A 76 6.22 5.17 8.32
CA LYS A 76 7.57 5.57 8.71
C LYS A 76 8.18 6.50 7.65
N LEU A 77 8.10 6.15 6.36
CA LEU A 77 8.53 7.04 5.29
C LEU A 77 7.82 8.39 5.34
N PHE A 78 6.51 8.40 5.57
CA PHE A 78 5.70 9.62 5.58
C PHE A 78 6.05 10.54 6.75
N SER A 79 6.33 9.97 7.92
CA SER A 79 6.72 10.74 9.11
C SER A 79 8.15 11.28 9.03
N GLN A 80 9.05 10.56 8.34
CA GLN A 80 10.46 10.93 8.22
C GLN A 80 10.76 11.79 6.98
N SER A 81 9.90 11.77 5.97
CA SER A 81 10.15 12.49 4.72
C SER A 81 9.80 13.98 4.82
N GLY A 82 10.78 14.83 4.53
CA GLY A 82 10.55 16.26 4.28
C GLY A 82 10.02 16.57 2.86
N LYS A 83 9.88 15.56 1.98
CA LYS A 83 9.50 15.74 0.58
C LYS A 83 7.98 15.60 0.40
N SER A 84 7.43 16.27 -0.61
CA SER A 84 6.04 15.99 -1.03
C SER A 84 5.94 14.60 -1.65
N ILE A 85 4.97 13.81 -1.20
CA ILE A 85 4.76 12.42 -1.62
C ILE A 85 3.44 12.33 -2.41
N ARG A 86 3.49 11.74 -3.59
CA ARG A 86 2.32 11.32 -4.34
C ARG A 86 2.14 9.82 -4.11
N LEU A 87 0.99 9.43 -3.55
CA LEU A 87 0.70 8.03 -3.29
C LEU A 87 -0.09 7.45 -4.48
N CYS A 88 0.51 6.51 -5.18
CA CYS A 88 -0.09 5.75 -6.27
C CYS A 88 -0.60 4.41 -5.72
N VAL A 89 -1.91 4.20 -5.77
CA VAL A 89 -2.54 3.00 -5.16
C VAL A 89 -3.11 2.08 -6.23
N ILE A 90 -2.84 0.78 -6.10
CA ILE A 90 -3.61 -0.28 -6.77
C ILE A 90 -4.29 -1.13 -5.70
N GLU A 91 -5.60 -1.34 -5.85
CA GLU A 91 -6.45 -1.95 -4.82
C GLU A 91 -7.60 -2.77 -5.46
N PHE A 92 -8.26 -3.62 -4.68
CA PHE A 92 -9.29 -4.57 -5.16
C PHE A 92 -10.70 -4.34 -4.54
N ALA A 93 -10.89 -3.36 -3.65
CA ALA A 93 -12.16 -3.09 -2.95
C ALA A 93 -12.20 -1.76 -2.17
N GLY A 94 -11.72 -0.65 -2.73
CA GLY A 94 -11.42 0.58 -1.99
C GLY A 94 -10.07 0.53 -1.25
N LEU A 95 -9.41 1.70 -1.16
CA LEU A 95 -8.29 1.92 -0.24
C LEU A 95 -8.75 1.77 1.23
N THR A 96 -9.89 2.36 1.55
CA THR A 96 -10.66 2.24 2.80
C THR A 96 -12.13 2.51 2.47
N ASP A 97 -13.04 1.99 3.28
CA ASP A 97 -14.48 2.31 3.24
C ASP A 97 -14.88 3.34 4.30
N ASP A 98 -13.94 3.78 5.14
CA ASP A 98 -14.13 4.84 6.13
C ASP A 98 -13.46 6.15 5.68
N PRO A 99 -14.24 7.18 5.27
CA PRO A 99 -13.72 8.49 4.93
C PRO A 99 -12.95 9.17 6.09
N ASN A 100 -13.29 8.88 7.34
CA ASN A 100 -12.60 9.44 8.51
C ASN A 100 -11.22 8.81 8.68
N ASP A 101 -11.08 7.51 8.45
CA ASP A 101 -9.78 6.81 8.40
C ASP A 101 -8.89 7.39 7.28
N LEU A 102 -9.45 7.64 6.10
CA LEU A 102 -8.73 8.30 5.00
C LEU A 102 -8.25 9.70 5.39
N GLN A 103 -9.12 10.52 5.99
CA GLN A 103 -8.75 11.87 6.43
C GLN A 103 -7.66 11.85 7.50
N GLN A 104 -7.73 10.92 8.45
CA GLN A 104 -6.70 10.75 9.48
C GLN A 104 -5.36 10.34 8.88
N PHE A 105 -5.38 9.42 7.91
CA PHE A 105 -4.19 9.00 7.18
C PHE A 105 -3.54 10.18 6.42
N LEU A 106 -4.34 10.96 5.69
CA LEU A 106 -3.84 12.13 4.95
C LEU A 106 -3.29 13.22 5.88
N ARG A 107 -3.95 13.48 7.01
CA ARG A 107 -3.52 14.49 7.99
C ARG A 107 -2.15 14.20 8.61
N ARG A 108 -1.77 12.93 8.75
CA ARG A 108 -0.43 12.56 9.24
C ARG A 108 0.70 12.96 8.29
N SER A 109 0.38 13.33 7.06
CA SER A 109 1.35 13.59 6.01
C SER A 109 1.18 15.01 5.48
N LYS A 110 1.97 15.96 5.99
CA LYS A 110 1.76 17.41 5.79
C LYS A 110 1.73 17.89 4.31
N LYS A 111 2.09 17.07 3.31
CA LYS A 111 2.14 17.43 1.86
C LYS A 111 1.95 16.23 0.91
N GLN A 112 0.75 15.64 0.83
CA GLN A 112 0.47 14.51 -0.09
C GLN A 112 -0.69 14.75 -1.07
N SER A 113 -0.61 14.09 -2.22
CA SER A 113 -1.73 13.90 -3.14
C SER A 113 -1.93 12.41 -3.43
N LEU A 114 -3.19 11.97 -3.40
CA LEU A 114 -3.58 10.58 -3.65
C LEU A 114 -4.00 10.41 -5.11
N ILE A 115 -3.43 9.41 -5.80
CA ILE A 115 -3.82 9.02 -7.16
C ILE A 115 -4.16 7.54 -7.14
N THR A 116 -5.43 7.21 -7.34
CA THR A 116 -5.90 5.83 -7.48
C THR A 116 -5.90 5.43 -8.96
N LYS A 117 -5.48 4.20 -9.26
CA LYS A 117 -5.71 3.57 -10.57
C LYS A 117 -6.57 2.32 -10.36
N GLY A 118 -7.75 2.33 -10.96
CA GLY A 118 -8.63 1.17 -11.06
C GLY A 118 -8.14 0.15 -12.08
#